data_AF-A0AAE0P5U9-F1
#
_entry.id   AF-A0AAE0P5U9-F1
#
_cell.length_a   1.000
_cell.length_b   1.000
_cell.length_c   1.000
_cell.angle_alpha   90.00
_cell.angle_beta   90.00
_cell.angle_gamma   90.00
#
_symmetry.space_group_name_H-M   'P 1'
#
loop_
_entity.id
_entity.type
_entity.pdbx_description
1 polymer ?
#
loop_
_entity_poly.entity_id
_entity_poly.type
_entity_poly.pdbx_seq_one_letter_code
_entity_poly.pdbx_strand_id
1 'polypeptide(L)'
;METVVIAALPPKETATASPVAYADVLAHPEQYYDKADIVWVMMSSALVFIMIPSLSLIYSGMGNRSFALTLFRLPMVTAAFVGLQWALWGYAVTFTDSALPSNWWGGESRGGGLKDVLGRPISTGDGAEGPAIPELVFVVYEGMFASFTAALVCGGTMHRVRPRRFIIFITLWSLLIYDPVARWSWSRRGWSKLLGTMDFAGGTPVHVVSGTTVAAFAVFCSIESKASLSKFASDSGKRVWSRIRHMFHGLWSVLRIVILICSCGSITPREGVLIEETPPAVGQHSYPYNVNYLVLGTALLWFGWAGFNGGSALGGNLRAVSAWASTHVAACAGGVTGMFWVWFMKAFPDEEDPQSAGQPDEAARNRALARQAFDRLSICFFCDGAISGLVTITPAAGYVPIWSAAIFGIVGALAVNFLKKETELFLRHDPLQVFAVHAGGGAVGMILTALFADPVTIGLDGHSTIPHPEYPKRVRLGYQLLDVTAGMGYTFFMTLGILYLMKLVVYMSLCGSTKWRHIAVYDELNRLEDEFQATIQQQWQGDLDPEGRPLPRFPTPIEDRPQQQNPMDIGLQNLIP
;
A
#
# COMPACT_ATOMS: atom_id res chain seq x y z
N MET A 1 -40.16 -1.58 1.92
CA MET A 1 -39.31 -0.44 1.55
C MET A 1 -39.81 0.04 0.21
N GLU A 2 -40.39 1.24 0.14
CA GLU A 2 -40.69 1.85 -1.14
C GLU A 2 -39.36 2.13 -1.85
N THR A 3 -39.12 1.44 -2.96
CA THR A 3 -38.01 1.73 -3.85
C THR A 3 -38.33 3.06 -4.52
N VAL A 4 -37.87 4.16 -3.93
CA VAL A 4 -37.86 5.45 -4.60
C VAL A 4 -36.83 5.33 -5.72
N VAL A 5 -37.31 4.94 -6.90
CA VAL A 5 -36.57 5.10 -8.14
C VAL A 5 -36.51 6.60 -8.36
N ILE A 6 -35.41 7.23 -7.92
CA ILE A 6 -35.06 8.55 -8.44
C ILE A 6 -34.86 8.30 -9.93
N ALA A 7 -35.85 8.68 -10.73
CA ALA A 7 -35.73 8.67 -12.17
C ALA A 7 -34.59 9.64 -12.51
N ALA A 8 -33.38 9.11 -12.62
CA ALA A 8 -32.33 9.76 -13.37
C ALA A 8 -32.95 10.09 -14.72
N LEU A 9 -32.84 11.36 -15.14
CA LEU A 9 -33.24 11.74 -16.49
C LEU A 9 -32.62 10.74 -17.46
N PRO A 10 -33.35 10.27 -18.49
CA PRO A 10 -32.77 9.40 -19.48
C PRO A 10 -31.50 10.08 -20.00
N PRO A 11 -30.37 9.37 -20.03
CA PRO A 11 -29.11 9.93 -20.50
C PRO A 11 -29.30 10.50 -21.91
N LYS A 12 -28.66 11.63 -22.20
CA LYS A 12 -28.48 12.03 -23.60
C LYS A 12 -27.64 10.95 -24.28
N GLU A 13 -28.07 10.47 -25.44
CA GLU A 13 -27.28 9.55 -26.27
C GLU A 13 -25.89 10.15 -26.52
N THR A 14 -24.87 9.61 -25.87
CA THR A 14 -23.47 9.91 -26.16
C THR A 14 -23.06 9.07 -27.36
N ALA A 15 -22.92 9.71 -28.52
CA ALA A 15 -22.58 9.03 -29.76
C ALA A 15 -21.30 8.18 -29.64
N THR A 16 -21.44 6.91 -30.00
CA THR A 16 -20.39 5.88 -29.99
C THR A 16 -19.17 6.24 -30.83
N ALA A 17 -18.05 5.63 -30.46
CA ALA A 17 -16.80 5.51 -31.21
C ALA A 17 -16.98 5.10 -32.69
N SER A 18 -17.23 6.09 -33.54
CA SER A 18 -16.92 6.26 -34.96
C SER A 18 -16.78 7.77 -35.14
N PRO A 19 -15.77 8.27 -35.90
CA PRO A 19 -15.00 9.43 -35.49
C PRO A 19 -15.92 10.59 -35.16
N VAL A 20 -16.20 10.78 -33.86
CA VAL A 20 -16.80 12.00 -33.38
C VAL A 20 -15.81 13.06 -33.83
N ALA A 21 -16.21 13.84 -34.84
CA ALA A 21 -15.30 14.78 -35.44
C ALA A 21 -14.85 15.69 -34.30
N TYR A 22 -13.54 15.82 -34.10
CA TYR A 22 -13.03 16.65 -33.01
C TYR A 22 -13.59 18.09 -33.10
N ALA A 23 -13.83 18.55 -34.33
CA ALA A 23 -14.54 19.80 -34.62
C ALA A 23 -15.96 19.86 -34.04
N ASP A 24 -16.70 18.76 -34.01
CA ASP A 24 -18.05 18.67 -33.47
C ASP A 24 -18.06 18.70 -31.93
N VAL A 25 -17.12 18.00 -31.28
CA VAL A 25 -16.96 18.10 -29.81
C VAL A 25 -16.61 19.52 -29.38
N LEU A 26 -15.78 20.21 -30.16
CA LEU A 26 -15.43 21.61 -29.89
C LEU A 26 -16.60 22.57 -30.13
N ALA A 27 -17.45 22.30 -31.13
CA ALA A 27 -18.61 23.12 -31.44
C ALA A 27 -19.77 22.92 -30.46
N HIS A 28 -19.96 21.69 -29.98
CA HIS A 28 -21.11 21.27 -29.18
C HIS A 28 -20.73 20.39 -27.96
N PRO A 29 -19.84 20.86 -27.07
CA PRO A 29 -19.37 20.06 -25.93
C PRO A 29 -20.50 19.60 -24.98
N GLU A 30 -21.61 20.34 -24.91
CA GLU A 30 -22.81 20.03 -24.12
C GLU A 30 -23.61 18.81 -24.61
N GLN A 31 -23.27 18.27 -25.79
CA GLN A 31 -23.83 17.01 -26.29
C GLN A 31 -23.03 15.81 -25.79
N TYR A 32 -21.75 16.01 -25.43
CA TYR A 32 -20.81 14.95 -25.09
C TYR A 32 -20.50 14.87 -23.60
N TYR A 33 -20.59 15.99 -22.87
CA TYR A 33 -20.10 16.08 -21.51
C TYR A 33 -21.14 16.61 -20.54
N ASP A 34 -21.27 15.93 -19.40
CA ASP A 34 -21.84 16.53 -18.19
C ASP A 34 -20.76 17.32 -17.44
N LYS A 35 -21.08 18.56 -17.09
CA LYS A 35 -20.17 19.42 -16.31
C LYS A 35 -19.91 18.86 -14.91
N ALA A 36 -20.90 18.20 -14.30
CA ALA A 36 -20.77 17.59 -12.99
C ALA A 36 -19.74 16.44 -13.01
N ASP A 37 -19.73 15.64 -14.07
CA ASP A 37 -18.76 14.55 -14.24
C ASP A 37 -17.34 15.08 -14.36
N ILE A 38 -17.14 16.12 -15.18
CA ILE A 38 -15.85 16.78 -15.33
C ILE A 38 -15.36 17.33 -13.98
N VAL A 39 -16.21 18.08 -13.27
CA VAL A 39 -15.86 18.68 -11.97
C VAL A 39 -15.52 17.61 -10.94
N TRP A 40 -16.34 16.55 -10.85
CA TRP A 40 -16.11 15.47 -9.91
C TRP A 40 -14.80 14.75 -10.14
N VAL A 41 -14.49 14.41 -11.40
CA VAL A 41 -13.25 13.69 -11.73
C VAL A 41 -12.02 14.58 -11.55
N MET A 42 -12.08 15.87 -11.91
CA MET A 42 -10.98 16.81 -11.64
C MET A 42 -10.72 16.98 -10.13
N MET A 43 -11.78 17.11 -9.33
CA MET A 43 -11.65 17.14 -7.87
C MET A 43 -11.08 15.83 -7.35
N SER A 44 -11.53 14.70 -7.87
CA SER A 44 -11.02 13.38 -7.53
C SER A 44 -9.52 13.24 -7.84
N SER A 45 -9.04 13.79 -8.97
CA SER A 45 -7.61 13.86 -9.28
C SER A 45 -6.81 14.61 -8.20
N ALA A 46 -7.32 15.75 -7.73
CA ALA A 46 -6.67 16.51 -6.66
C ALA A 46 -6.69 15.75 -5.32
N LEU A 47 -7.76 15.01 -5.04
CA LEU A 47 -7.86 14.14 -3.87
C LEU A 47 -6.88 12.96 -3.96
N VAL A 48 -6.70 12.33 -5.11
CA VAL A 48 -5.67 11.27 -5.26
C VAL A 48 -4.27 11.86 -5.13
N PHE A 49 -4.04 13.08 -5.65
CA PHE A 49 -2.76 13.76 -5.47
C PHE A 49 -2.41 13.96 -3.99
N ILE A 50 -3.37 14.30 -3.11
CA ILE A 50 -3.12 14.48 -1.66
C ILE A 50 -2.68 13.19 -0.95
N MET A 51 -2.97 12.02 -1.54
CA MET A 51 -2.55 10.73 -1.00
C MET A 51 -1.02 10.56 -1.07
N ILE A 52 -0.34 11.21 -2.01
CA ILE A 52 1.12 11.15 -2.14
C ILE A 52 1.84 11.82 -0.95
N PRO A 53 1.60 13.10 -0.60
CA PRO A 53 2.18 13.70 0.59
C PRO A 53 1.67 13.05 1.89
N SER A 54 0.48 12.45 1.87
CA SER A 54 0.01 11.61 2.96
C SER A 54 0.91 10.39 3.19
N LEU A 55 1.30 9.64 2.14
CA LEU A 55 2.27 8.55 2.25
C LEU A 55 3.61 9.05 2.80
N SER A 56 4.08 10.22 2.36
CA SER A 56 5.28 10.85 2.90
C SER A 56 5.20 11.05 4.42
N LEU A 57 4.04 11.47 4.94
CA LEU A 57 3.81 11.60 6.38
C LEU A 57 3.79 10.24 7.10
N ILE A 58 3.06 9.26 6.57
CA ILE A 58 2.98 7.91 7.16
C ILE A 58 4.37 7.28 7.22
N TYR A 59 5.11 7.31 6.12
CA TYR A 59 6.44 6.72 6.02
C TYR A 59 7.45 7.44 6.92
N SER A 60 7.43 8.77 6.95
CA SER A 60 8.27 9.56 7.87
C SER A 60 7.93 9.30 9.35
N GLY A 61 6.63 9.11 9.66
CA GLY A 61 6.15 8.82 11.00
C GLY A 61 6.46 7.41 11.48
N MET A 62 6.50 6.41 10.59
CA MET A 62 6.84 5.03 10.93
C MET A 62 8.35 4.74 10.89
N GLY A 63 9.10 5.41 10.02
CA GLY A 63 10.53 5.17 9.87
C GLY A 63 11.39 5.83 10.95
N ASN A 64 12.71 5.65 10.86
CA ASN A 64 13.65 6.18 11.87
C ASN A 64 13.88 7.69 11.73
N ARG A 65 14.09 8.38 12.87
CA ARG A 65 14.41 9.83 12.94
C ARG A 65 15.46 10.28 11.93
N SER A 66 16.56 9.53 11.83
CA SER A 66 17.70 9.89 10.98
C SER A 66 17.40 9.89 9.48
N PHE A 67 16.27 9.33 9.05
CA PHE A 67 15.89 9.24 7.65
C PHE A 67 14.55 9.94 7.34
N ALA A 68 13.88 10.50 8.35
CA ALA A 68 12.53 11.07 8.25
C ALA A 68 12.35 12.07 7.08
N LEU A 69 13.38 12.87 6.80
CA LEU A 69 13.37 13.85 5.70
C LEU A 69 13.44 13.19 4.31
N THR A 70 14.27 12.15 4.17
CA THR A 70 14.32 11.35 2.95
C THR A 70 13.02 10.58 2.73
N LEU A 71 12.44 10.02 3.81
CA LEU A 71 11.15 9.32 3.78
C LEU A 71 10.01 10.25 3.34
N PHE A 72 10.10 11.53 3.70
CA PHE A 72 9.14 12.54 3.28
C PHE A 72 9.31 12.95 1.81
N ARG A 73 10.55 13.16 1.35
CA ARG A 73 10.83 13.70 0.00
C ARG A 73 10.72 12.66 -1.11
N LEU A 74 11.11 11.41 -0.86
CA LEU A 74 11.24 10.39 -1.91
C LEU A 74 9.91 10.05 -2.60
N PRO A 75 8.77 9.88 -1.91
CA PRO A 75 7.48 9.64 -2.56
C PRO A 75 7.07 10.79 -3.48
N MET A 76 7.28 12.04 -3.06
CA MET A 76 6.97 13.24 -3.85
C MET A 76 7.81 13.34 -5.12
N VAL A 77 9.12 13.14 -5.01
CA VAL A 77 10.02 13.15 -6.17
C VAL A 77 9.67 12.00 -7.12
N THR A 78 9.42 10.81 -6.59
CA THR A 78 9.03 9.63 -7.38
C THR A 78 7.73 9.89 -8.15
N ALA A 79 6.72 10.45 -7.49
CA ALA A 79 5.46 10.82 -8.12
C ALA A 79 5.65 11.81 -9.29
N ALA A 80 6.56 12.78 -9.15
CA ALA A 80 6.85 13.74 -10.22
C ALA A 80 7.54 13.08 -11.44
N PHE A 81 8.51 12.19 -11.21
CA PHE A 81 9.17 11.45 -12.30
C PHE A 81 8.21 10.50 -13.02
N VAL A 82 7.36 9.80 -12.27
CA VAL A 82 6.34 8.93 -12.87
C VAL A 82 5.23 9.73 -13.55
N GLY A 83 4.86 10.90 -13.02
CA GLY A 83 3.93 11.81 -13.71
C GLY A 83 4.48 12.30 -15.06
N LEU A 84 5.78 12.60 -15.14
CA LEU A 84 6.42 12.94 -16.42
C LEU A 84 6.47 11.72 -17.35
N GLN A 85 6.85 10.55 -16.84
CA GLN A 85 6.84 9.31 -17.60
C GLN A 85 5.45 8.98 -18.17
N TRP A 86 4.42 9.19 -17.37
CA TRP A 86 3.02 9.01 -17.73
C TRP A 86 2.63 9.89 -18.93
N ALA A 87 2.96 11.18 -18.87
CA ALA A 87 2.70 12.12 -19.95
C ALA A 87 3.50 11.81 -21.23
N LEU A 88 4.75 11.36 -21.11
CA LEU A 88 5.59 11.06 -22.27
C LEU A 88 5.14 9.80 -22.99
N TRP A 89 4.84 8.72 -22.27
CA TRP A 89 4.48 7.44 -22.89
C TRP A 89 3.58 6.54 -22.05
N GLY A 90 3.50 6.70 -20.72
CA GLY A 90 2.75 5.77 -19.87
C GLY A 90 1.25 5.74 -20.18
N TYR A 91 0.64 6.90 -20.42
CA TYR A 91 -0.75 6.99 -20.88
C TYR A 91 -0.95 6.26 -22.22
N ALA A 92 -0.03 6.49 -23.17
CA ALA A 92 -0.08 5.86 -24.49
C ALA A 92 -0.04 4.32 -24.35
N VAL A 93 0.92 3.81 -23.60
CA VAL A 93 1.12 2.38 -23.37
C VAL A 93 -0.10 1.75 -22.69
N THR A 94 -0.73 2.46 -21.75
CA THR A 94 -1.81 1.92 -20.93
C THR A 94 -3.15 1.92 -21.69
N PHE A 95 -3.57 3.09 -22.16
CA PHE A 95 -4.96 3.35 -22.55
C PHE A 95 -5.19 3.57 -24.05
N THR A 96 -4.14 3.73 -24.85
CA THR A 96 -4.31 3.81 -26.31
C THR A 96 -4.31 2.44 -26.96
N ASP A 97 -4.69 2.41 -28.22
CA ASP A 97 -4.65 1.19 -29.01
C ASP A 97 -3.21 0.75 -29.26
N SER A 98 -3.05 -0.51 -29.64
CA SER A 98 -1.75 -1.05 -30.03
C SER A 98 -1.66 -1.02 -31.55
N ALA A 99 -0.49 -0.64 -32.08
CA ALA A 99 -0.21 -0.76 -33.52
C ALA A 99 -0.16 -2.23 -33.97
N LEU A 100 0.10 -3.15 -33.04
CA LEU A 100 0.05 -4.60 -33.25
C LEU A 100 -1.28 -5.15 -32.71
N PRO A 101 -1.81 -6.28 -33.20
CA PRO A 101 -3.05 -6.89 -32.70
C PRO A 101 -2.88 -7.57 -31.32
N SER A 102 -2.17 -6.92 -30.38
CA SER A 102 -1.88 -7.46 -29.05
C SER A 102 -2.66 -6.72 -27.95
N ASN A 103 -3.20 -7.49 -27.01
CA ASN A 103 -3.87 -6.97 -25.81
C ASN A 103 -2.89 -6.69 -24.66
N TRP A 104 -1.59 -6.94 -24.88
CA TRP A 104 -0.56 -6.93 -23.85
C TRP A 104 0.07 -5.55 -23.63
N TRP A 105 0.23 -4.76 -24.70
CA TRP A 105 0.79 -3.40 -24.69
C TRP A 105 0.04 -2.49 -25.65
N GLY A 106 -0.28 -1.26 -25.24
CA GLY A 106 -0.68 -0.17 -26.13
C GLY A 106 0.55 0.60 -26.63
N GLY A 107 0.33 1.78 -27.21
CA GLY A 107 1.43 2.68 -27.59
C GLY A 107 1.26 3.29 -28.97
N GLU A 108 0.04 3.64 -29.34
CA GLU A 108 -0.19 4.42 -30.53
C GLU A 108 0.47 5.80 -30.41
N SER A 109 1.04 6.29 -31.51
CA SER A 109 1.79 7.55 -31.56
C SER A 109 1.00 8.77 -31.06
N ARG A 110 -0.34 8.74 -31.18
CA ARG A 110 -1.25 9.81 -30.75
C ARG A 110 -1.18 10.11 -29.25
N GLY A 111 -0.94 9.07 -28.43
CA GLY A 111 -0.85 9.22 -26.97
C GLY A 111 0.54 9.62 -26.49
N GLY A 112 1.55 9.46 -27.34
CA GLY A 112 2.93 9.80 -27.01
C GLY A 112 3.09 11.31 -26.83
N GLY A 113 3.62 11.72 -25.68
CA GLY A 113 3.75 13.13 -25.31
C GLY A 113 2.41 13.88 -25.26
N LEU A 114 1.29 13.16 -25.11
CA LEU A 114 -0.07 13.71 -25.11
C LEU A 114 -0.42 14.53 -26.38
N LYS A 115 0.21 14.21 -27.52
CA LYS A 115 0.14 15.00 -28.76
C LYS A 115 -1.29 15.22 -29.27
N ASP A 116 -2.13 14.19 -29.24
CA ASP A 116 -3.52 14.24 -29.72
C ASP A 116 -4.51 13.85 -28.60
N VAL A 117 -4.25 14.34 -27.38
CA VAL A 117 -5.00 14.02 -26.16
C VAL A 117 -5.60 15.29 -25.56
N LEU A 118 -6.88 15.55 -25.88
CA LEU A 118 -7.62 16.73 -25.40
C LEU A 118 -9.09 16.38 -25.09
N GLY A 119 -10.02 16.86 -25.92
CA GLY A 119 -11.47 16.73 -25.75
C GLY A 119 -12.07 15.53 -26.48
N ARG A 120 -11.40 14.37 -26.52
CA ARG A 120 -12.06 13.15 -27.02
C ARG A 120 -12.91 12.57 -25.88
N PRO A 121 -14.17 12.17 -26.10
CA PRO A 121 -14.98 11.59 -25.03
C PRO A 121 -14.48 10.20 -24.64
N ILE A 122 -14.25 10.00 -23.33
CA ILE A 122 -13.91 8.71 -22.72
C ILE A 122 -15.02 8.36 -21.74
N SER A 123 -15.58 7.16 -21.88
CA SER A 123 -16.51 6.56 -20.91
C SER A 123 -15.95 5.25 -20.35
N THR A 124 -16.35 4.87 -19.14
CA THR A 124 -16.13 3.49 -18.63
C THR A 124 -17.46 2.81 -18.42
N GLY A 125 -17.58 1.61 -18.95
CA GLY A 125 -18.79 0.78 -18.91
C GLY A 125 -18.77 -0.16 -20.11
N ASP A 126 -19.36 -1.35 -19.95
CA ASP A 126 -19.53 -2.32 -21.04
C ASP A 126 -20.61 -1.86 -22.06
N GLY A 127 -20.97 -0.57 -22.06
CA GLY A 127 -22.04 0.03 -22.85
C GLY A 127 -21.66 1.41 -23.39
N ALA A 128 -22.22 1.72 -24.56
CA ALA A 128 -22.01 2.93 -25.34
C ALA A 128 -22.45 4.24 -24.66
N GLU A 129 -23.22 4.17 -23.57
CA GLU A 129 -24.06 5.27 -23.07
C GLU A 129 -23.61 5.82 -21.69
N GLY A 130 -22.46 5.40 -21.16
CA GLY A 130 -21.99 5.83 -19.83
C GLY A 130 -21.53 7.30 -19.74
N PRO A 131 -21.24 7.80 -18.52
CA PRO A 131 -20.69 9.14 -18.32
C PRO A 131 -19.42 9.31 -19.15
N ALA A 132 -19.37 10.41 -19.89
CA ALA A 132 -18.25 10.73 -20.74
C ALA A 132 -17.52 11.96 -20.17
N ILE A 133 -16.21 11.83 -20.03
CA ILE A 133 -15.31 12.91 -19.64
C ILE A 133 -14.32 13.18 -20.77
N PRO A 134 -13.78 14.41 -20.88
CA PRO A 134 -12.67 14.69 -21.79
C PRO A 134 -11.48 13.79 -21.50
N GLU A 135 -10.84 13.27 -22.54
CA GLU A 135 -9.69 12.39 -22.44
C GLU A 135 -8.58 12.97 -21.56
N LEU A 136 -8.34 14.28 -21.64
CA LEU A 136 -7.35 14.95 -20.80
C LEU A 136 -7.67 14.84 -19.30
N VAL A 137 -8.95 14.88 -18.92
CA VAL A 137 -9.38 14.72 -17.52
C VAL A 137 -9.08 13.29 -17.06
N PHE A 138 -9.37 12.30 -17.92
CA PHE A 138 -9.05 10.89 -17.65
C PHE A 138 -7.54 10.66 -17.52
N VAL A 139 -6.73 11.27 -18.40
CA VAL A 139 -5.25 11.21 -18.35
C VAL A 139 -4.70 11.73 -17.04
N VAL A 140 -5.22 12.88 -16.58
CA VAL A 140 -4.80 13.47 -15.30
C VAL A 140 -5.22 12.58 -14.15
N TYR A 141 -6.46 12.08 -14.14
CA TYR A 141 -6.98 11.23 -13.07
C TYR A 141 -6.18 9.93 -12.93
N GLU A 142 -6.04 9.16 -14.01
CA GLU A 142 -5.28 7.90 -14.02
C GLU A 142 -3.78 8.10 -13.79
N GLY A 143 -3.24 9.25 -14.23
CA GLY A 143 -1.86 9.64 -13.94
C GLY A 143 -1.58 9.76 -12.44
N MET A 144 -2.58 10.18 -11.65
CA MET A 144 -2.43 10.22 -10.19
C MET A 144 -2.36 8.82 -9.58
N PHE A 145 -3.05 7.81 -10.14
CA PHE A 145 -2.90 6.41 -9.71
C PHE A 145 -1.50 5.89 -10.02
N ALA A 146 -0.94 6.22 -11.18
CA ALA A 146 0.43 5.86 -11.55
C ALA A 146 1.44 6.46 -10.57
N SER A 147 1.36 7.78 -10.34
CA SER A 147 2.22 8.51 -9.40
C SER A 147 2.07 8.01 -7.97
N PHE A 148 0.84 7.74 -7.51
CA PHE A 148 0.56 7.19 -6.18
C PHE A 148 1.13 5.78 -6.01
N THR A 149 0.94 4.90 -6.99
CA THR A 149 1.45 3.52 -6.95
C THR A 149 2.98 3.50 -6.86
N ALA A 150 3.64 4.35 -7.64
CA ALA A 150 5.09 4.49 -7.59
C ALA A 150 5.58 5.05 -6.25
N ALA A 151 4.88 6.05 -5.71
CA ALA A 151 5.14 6.60 -4.37
C ALA A 151 4.97 5.53 -3.28
N LEU A 152 4.01 4.61 -3.45
CA LEU A 152 3.75 3.51 -2.53
C LEU A 152 4.93 2.53 -2.46
N VAL A 153 5.53 2.17 -3.61
CA VAL A 153 6.72 1.28 -3.69
C VAL A 153 7.91 1.83 -2.89
N CYS A 154 7.98 3.14 -2.68
CA CYS A 154 9.02 3.75 -1.85
C CYS A 154 9.01 3.13 -0.44
N GLY A 155 7.84 2.89 0.16
CA GLY A 155 7.65 2.41 1.53
C GLY A 155 8.53 1.20 1.92
N GLY A 156 8.63 0.22 1.03
CA GLY A 156 9.37 -1.03 1.28
C GLY A 156 10.85 -1.00 0.86
N THR A 157 11.25 -0.02 0.07
CA THR A 157 12.61 0.12 -0.46
C THR A 157 13.44 1.16 0.31
N MET A 158 12.81 1.85 1.25
CA MET A 158 13.41 2.86 2.11
C MET A 158 14.59 2.33 2.93
N HIS A 159 15.55 3.21 3.20
CA HIS A 159 16.85 2.97 3.86
C HIS A 159 17.89 2.15 3.09
N ARG A 160 17.57 1.56 1.93
CA ARG A 160 18.48 0.60 1.27
C ARG A 160 18.89 0.95 -0.15
N VAL A 161 18.27 1.97 -0.75
CA VAL A 161 18.52 2.36 -2.14
C VAL A 161 18.92 3.82 -2.21
N ARG A 162 19.94 4.12 -3.02
CA ARG A 162 20.28 5.51 -3.36
C ARG A 162 19.12 6.13 -4.14
N PRO A 163 18.60 7.31 -3.77
CA PRO A 163 17.48 7.96 -4.47
C PRO A 163 17.65 8.02 -5.99
N ARG A 164 18.84 8.41 -6.48
CA ARG A 164 19.14 8.43 -7.93
C ARG A 164 18.91 7.09 -8.64
N ARG A 165 19.27 5.98 -7.99
CA ARG A 165 19.11 4.63 -8.57
C ARG A 165 17.66 4.19 -8.46
N PHE A 166 16.99 4.54 -7.36
CA PHE A 166 15.57 4.29 -7.19
C PHE A 166 14.73 5.00 -8.25
N ILE A 167 15.05 6.25 -8.61
CA ILE A 167 14.34 6.98 -9.67
C ILE A 167 14.48 6.30 -11.04
N ILE A 168 15.66 5.79 -11.38
CA ILE A 168 15.84 5.00 -12.61
C ILE A 168 15.01 3.71 -12.55
N PHE A 169 15.11 2.98 -11.45
CA PHE A 169 14.34 1.77 -11.22
C PHE A 169 12.84 2.01 -11.37
N ILE A 170 12.29 3.00 -10.66
CA ILE A 170 10.85 3.24 -10.60
C ILE A 170 10.29 3.76 -11.92
N THR A 171 11.09 4.50 -12.69
CA THR A 171 10.70 4.95 -14.04
C THR A 171 10.61 3.77 -15.01
N LEU A 172 11.59 2.86 -15.00
CA LEU A 172 11.56 1.62 -15.80
C LEU A 172 10.45 0.68 -15.33
N TRP A 173 10.28 0.56 -14.02
CA TRP A 173 9.24 -0.23 -13.39
C TRP A 173 7.85 0.26 -13.79
N SER A 174 7.63 1.58 -13.83
CA SER A 174 6.34 2.13 -14.23
C SER A 174 6.01 1.71 -15.67
N LEU A 175 6.95 1.88 -16.59
CA LEU A 175 6.79 1.49 -17.99
C LEU A 175 6.61 -0.02 -18.22
N LEU A 176 7.37 -0.85 -17.50
CA LEU A 176 7.43 -2.29 -17.77
C LEU A 176 6.48 -3.11 -16.90
N ILE A 177 5.96 -2.54 -15.81
CA ILE A 177 5.15 -3.26 -14.82
C ILE A 177 3.83 -2.57 -14.57
N TYR A 178 3.84 -1.29 -14.15
CA TYR A 178 2.58 -0.59 -13.84
C TYR A 178 1.71 -0.43 -15.10
N ASP A 179 2.24 0.19 -16.15
CA ASP A 179 1.48 0.52 -17.36
C ASP A 179 0.87 -0.75 -18.02
N PRO A 180 1.58 -1.89 -18.15
CA PRO A 180 0.99 -3.12 -18.68
C PRO A 180 -0.09 -3.71 -17.77
N VAL A 181 0.11 -3.77 -16.46
CA VAL A 181 -0.89 -4.37 -15.55
C VAL A 181 -2.13 -3.49 -15.44
N ALA A 182 -1.97 -2.16 -15.44
CA ALA A 182 -3.06 -1.20 -15.54
C ALA A 182 -3.84 -1.39 -16.84
N ARG A 183 -3.15 -1.59 -17.98
CA ARG A 183 -3.81 -1.92 -19.25
C ARG A 183 -4.65 -3.16 -19.15
N TRP A 184 -4.10 -4.25 -18.59
CA TRP A 184 -4.82 -5.52 -18.49
C TRP A 184 -6.14 -5.38 -17.76
N SER A 185 -6.14 -4.59 -16.68
CA SER A 185 -7.26 -4.46 -15.74
C SER A 185 -8.27 -3.40 -16.15
N TRP A 186 -7.81 -2.26 -16.71
CA TRP A 186 -8.66 -1.08 -16.92
C TRP A 186 -8.86 -0.69 -18.38
N SER A 187 -7.96 -1.05 -19.29
CA SER A 187 -8.19 -0.77 -20.70
C SER A 187 -9.34 -1.62 -21.22
N ARG A 188 -10.18 -1.04 -22.08
CA ARG A 188 -11.24 -1.78 -22.81
C ARG A 188 -10.68 -2.94 -23.65
N ARG A 189 -9.38 -2.89 -23.99
CA ARG A 189 -8.68 -3.93 -24.74
C ARG A 189 -7.77 -4.80 -23.86
N GLY A 190 -7.77 -4.57 -22.55
CA GLY A 190 -7.05 -5.37 -21.58
C GLY A 190 -7.64 -6.78 -21.50
N TRP A 191 -6.79 -7.79 -21.50
CA TRP A 191 -7.26 -9.18 -21.47
C TRP A 191 -8.08 -9.49 -20.21
N SER A 192 -7.71 -8.94 -19.06
CA SER A 192 -8.40 -9.21 -17.80
C SER A 192 -9.76 -8.53 -17.76
N LYS A 193 -9.81 -7.27 -18.22
CA LYS A 193 -11.07 -6.54 -18.40
C LYS A 193 -12.03 -7.27 -19.33
N LEU A 194 -11.54 -7.78 -20.47
CA LEU A 194 -12.32 -8.53 -21.45
C LEU A 194 -12.84 -9.88 -20.93
N LEU A 195 -12.19 -10.49 -19.94
CA LEU A 195 -12.69 -11.70 -19.26
C LEU A 195 -13.80 -11.39 -18.24
N GLY A 196 -14.05 -10.11 -17.95
CA GLY A 196 -15.01 -9.67 -16.95
C GLY A 196 -14.46 -9.61 -15.53
N THR A 197 -13.13 -9.52 -15.36
CA THR A 197 -12.54 -9.21 -14.06
C THR A 197 -13.05 -7.85 -13.59
N MET A 198 -13.49 -7.80 -12.34
CA MET A 198 -13.99 -6.62 -11.66
C MET A 198 -12.90 -6.06 -10.75
N ASP A 199 -12.23 -5.01 -11.23
CA ASP A 199 -11.37 -4.16 -10.41
C ASP A 199 -11.81 -2.71 -10.56
N PHE A 200 -12.46 -2.17 -9.52
CA PHE A 200 -13.12 -0.87 -9.58
C PHE A 200 -12.13 0.30 -9.55
N ALA A 201 -11.18 0.28 -8.62
CA ALA A 201 -10.24 1.38 -8.37
C ALA A 201 -8.79 0.92 -8.18
N GLY A 202 -8.44 -0.34 -8.47
CA GLY A 202 -7.04 -0.76 -8.54
C GLY A 202 -6.58 -1.69 -7.43
N GLY A 203 -7.37 -2.73 -7.13
CA GLY A 203 -6.90 -3.85 -6.33
C GLY A 203 -5.62 -4.44 -6.92
N THR A 204 -5.62 -4.75 -8.21
CA THR A 204 -4.46 -5.35 -8.87
C THR A 204 -3.42 -4.31 -9.31
N PRO A 205 -3.71 -3.35 -10.21
CA PRO A 205 -2.72 -2.39 -10.72
C PRO A 205 -2.02 -1.53 -9.67
N VAL A 206 -2.72 -1.19 -8.57
CA VAL A 206 -2.15 -0.34 -7.51
C VAL A 206 -1.64 -1.20 -6.36
N HIS A 207 -2.51 -1.94 -5.68
CA HIS A 207 -2.15 -2.54 -4.40
C HIS A 207 -1.36 -3.85 -4.55
N VAL A 208 -1.83 -4.79 -5.37
CA VAL A 208 -1.12 -6.06 -5.64
C VAL A 208 0.24 -5.80 -6.28
N VAL A 209 0.29 -4.95 -7.31
CA VAL A 209 1.52 -4.62 -8.02
C VAL A 209 2.54 -3.94 -7.10
N SER A 210 2.17 -2.89 -6.38
CA SER A 210 3.12 -2.18 -5.52
C SER A 210 3.61 -3.03 -4.34
N GLY A 211 2.71 -3.74 -3.66
CA GLY A 211 3.09 -4.62 -2.55
C GLY A 211 3.98 -5.78 -3.01
N THR A 212 3.68 -6.38 -4.18
CA THR A 212 4.50 -7.48 -4.73
C THR A 212 5.87 -6.98 -5.20
N THR A 213 5.95 -5.76 -5.71
CA THR A 213 7.22 -5.12 -6.06
C THR A 213 8.12 -5.00 -4.83
N VAL A 214 7.56 -4.58 -3.69
CA VAL A 214 8.30 -4.53 -2.42
C VAL A 214 8.78 -5.91 -1.99
N ALA A 215 7.94 -6.95 -2.10
CA ALA A 215 8.36 -8.32 -1.79
C ALA A 215 9.50 -8.80 -2.69
N ALA A 216 9.43 -8.55 -4.00
CA ALA A 216 10.50 -8.87 -4.94
C ALA A 216 11.80 -8.14 -4.59
N PHE A 217 11.70 -6.85 -4.23
CA PHE A 217 12.83 -6.05 -3.77
C PHE A 217 13.46 -6.64 -2.50
N ALA A 218 12.64 -7.00 -1.51
CA ALA A 218 13.07 -7.62 -0.27
C ALA A 218 13.77 -8.99 -0.48
N VAL A 219 13.25 -9.79 -1.42
CA VAL A 219 13.88 -11.06 -1.82
C VAL A 219 15.21 -10.82 -2.52
N PHE A 220 15.29 -9.88 -3.46
CA PHE A 220 16.54 -9.50 -4.11
C PHE A 220 17.62 -9.10 -3.08
N CYS A 221 17.28 -8.21 -2.14
CA CYS A 221 18.20 -7.82 -1.06
C CYS A 221 18.64 -9.03 -0.20
N SER A 222 17.72 -9.95 0.09
CA SER A 222 18.02 -11.15 0.88
C SER A 222 19.04 -12.05 0.17
N ILE A 223 18.87 -12.28 -1.14
CA ILE A 223 19.78 -13.08 -1.96
C ILE A 223 21.17 -12.44 -1.99
N GLU A 224 21.23 -11.13 -2.23
CA GLU A 224 22.49 -10.38 -2.27
C GLU A 224 23.21 -10.37 -0.91
N SER A 225 22.46 -10.40 0.20
CA SER A 225 23.04 -10.44 1.54
C SER A 225 23.68 -11.79 1.90
N LYS A 226 23.13 -12.91 1.37
CA LYS A 226 23.54 -14.29 1.69
C LYS A 226 24.57 -14.89 0.73
N ALA A 227 24.97 -14.16 -0.31
CA ALA A 227 25.96 -14.55 -1.33
C ALA A 227 25.68 -15.87 -2.10
N SER A 228 24.51 -16.51 -1.94
CA SER A 228 24.10 -17.69 -2.73
C SER A 228 22.58 -17.92 -2.71
N LEU A 229 21.99 -18.06 -3.89
CA LEU A 229 20.57 -18.39 -4.08
C LEU A 229 20.20 -19.75 -3.46
N SER A 230 21.10 -20.73 -3.52
CA SER A 230 20.88 -22.07 -2.94
C SER A 230 20.72 -22.02 -1.42
N LYS A 231 21.55 -21.22 -0.74
CA LYS A 231 21.44 -20.98 0.71
C LYS A 231 20.15 -20.26 1.07
N PHE A 232 19.75 -19.26 0.29
CA PHE A 232 18.44 -18.62 0.46
C PHE A 232 17.29 -19.61 0.30
N ALA A 233 17.26 -20.39 -0.79
CA ALA A 233 16.19 -21.35 -1.06
C ALA A 233 16.05 -22.43 0.02
N SER A 234 17.17 -23.00 0.49
CA SER A 234 17.12 -24.04 1.54
C SER A 234 16.65 -23.51 2.90
N ASP A 235 17.10 -22.31 3.30
CA ASP A 235 16.71 -21.66 4.54
C ASP A 235 15.25 -21.21 4.52
N SER A 236 14.82 -20.68 3.39
CA SER A 236 13.46 -20.19 3.17
C SER A 236 12.49 -21.35 3.12
N GLY A 237 12.81 -22.42 2.38
CA GLY A 237 11.96 -23.62 2.28
C GLY A 237 11.73 -24.30 3.63
N LYS A 238 12.78 -24.47 4.44
CA LYS A 238 12.66 -25.04 5.80
C LYS A 238 11.78 -24.19 6.71
N ARG A 239 11.94 -22.86 6.67
CA ARG A 239 11.13 -21.93 7.47
C ARG A 239 9.67 -21.86 7.02
N VAL A 240 9.43 -21.77 5.71
CA VAL A 240 8.09 -21.75 5.12
C VAL A 240 7.35 -23.05 5.44
N TRP A 241 7.99 -24.21 5.30
CA TRP A 241 7.36 -25.49 5.61
C TRP A 241 7.04 -25.66 7.10
N SER A 242 7.94 -25.23 7.99
CA SER A 242 7.64 -25.20 9.43
C SER A 242 6.43 -24.31 9.72
N ARG A 243 6.38 -23.11 9.15
CA ARG A 243 5.28 -22.17 9.38
C ARG A 243 3.95 -22.53 8.73
N ILE A 244 3.93 -23.10 7.53
CA ILE A 244 2.69 -23.62 6.94
C ILE A 244 2.05 -24.64 7.89
N ARG A 245 2.87 -25.49 8.52
CA ARG A 245 2.40 -26.43 9.55
C ARG A 245 1.82 -25.70 10.76
N HIS A 246 2.53 -24.71 11.31
CA HIS A 246 2.03 -23.89 12.44
C HIS A 246 0.78 -23.08 12.10
N MET A 247 0.66 -22.56 10.88
CA MET A 247 -0.50 -21.83 10.38
C MET A 247 -1.74 -22.72 10.36
N PHE A 248 -1.63 -23.95 9.85
CA PHE A 248 -2.76 -24.89 9.90
C PHE A 248 -3.16 -25.23 11.34
N HIS A 249 -2.20 -25.33 12.26
CA HIS A 249 -2.48 -25.49 13.70
C HIS A 249 -3.16 -24.27 14.30
N GLY A 250 -2.71 -23.05 13.99
CA GLY A 250 -3.31 -21.80 14.48
C GLY A 250 -4.72 -21.56 13.94
N LEU A 251 -4.94 -21.80 12.64
CA LEU A 251 -6.26 -21.70 12.00
C LEU A 251 -7.25 -22.70 12.64
N TRP A 252 -6.78 -23.90 12.95
CA TRP A 252 -7.54 -24.91 13.67
C TRP A 252 -7.87 -24.49 15.11
N SER A 253 -6.95 -23.84 15.81
CA SER A 253 -7.18 -23.28 17.16
C SER A 253 -8.21 -22.15 17.15
N VAL A 254 -8.15 -21.23 16.17
CA VAL A 254 -9.14 -20.15 16.02
C VAL A 254 -10.51 -20.71 15.67
N LEU A 255 -10.59 -21.67 14.74
CA LEU A 255 -11.85 -22.33 14.39
C LEU A 255 -12.47 -23.02 15.61
N ARG A 256 -11.66 -23.65 16.46
CA ARG A 256 -12.10 -24.23 17.74
C ARG A 256 -12.60 -23.18 18.73
N ILE A 257 -11.91 -22.05 18.85
CA ILE A 257 -12.33 -20.94 19.73
C ILE A 257 -13.67 -20.36 19.25
N VAL A 258 -13.84 -20.15 17.94
CA VAL A 258 -15.12 -19.68 17.36
C VAL A 258 -16.23 -20.70 17.61
N ILE A 259 -15.97 -21.99 17.40
CA ILE A 259 -16.94 -23.06 17.72
C ILE A 259 -17.28 -23.06 19.22
N LEU A 260 -16.30 -22.88 20.12
CA LEU A 260 -16.53 -22.84 21.57
C LEU A 260 -17.33 -21.60 22.01
N ILE A 261 -17.01 -20.41 21.47
CA ILE A 261 -17.71 -19.15 21.76
C ILE A 261 -19.17 -19.24 21.28
N CYS A 262 -19.41 -19.83 20.11
CA CYS A 262 -20.76 -20.08 19.60
C CYS A 262 -21.51 -21.18 20.38
N SER A 263 -20.82 -21.97 21.21
CA SER A 263 -21.41 -23.08 21.97
C SER A 263 -21.66 -22.75 23.47
N CYS A 264 -21.48 -21.50 23.90
CA CYS A 264 -21.65 -21.05 25.30
C CYS A 264 -20.88 -21.90 26.34
N GLY A 265 -19.77 -22.54 25.97
CA GLY A 265 -18.96 -23.37 26.86
C GLY A 265 -17.90 -22.56 27.62
N SER A 266 -17.84 -22.72 28.94
CA SER A 266 -16.80 -22.14 29.79
C SER A 266 -15.40 -22.65 29.42
N ILE A 267 -14.42 -21.74 29.44
CA ILE A 267 -13.03 -21.97 29.05
C ILE A 267 -12.32 -22.78 30.15
N THR A 268 -11.81 -23.96 29.82
CA THR A 268 -10.80 -24.69 30.62
C THR A 268 -9.54 -24.88 29.79
N PRO A 269 -8.34 -24.43 30.23
CA PRO A 269 -7.08 -24.69 29.54
C PRO A 269 -6.76 -26.18 29.54
N ARG A 270 -6.16 -26.68 28.45
CA ARG A 270 -5.67 -28.06 28.34
C ARG A 270 -4.15 -28.02 28.24
N GLU A 271 -3.47 -28.70 29.15
CA GLU A 271 -2.01 -28.83 29.18
C GLU A 271 -1.46 -29.62 27.98
N GLY A 272 -0.40 -29.07 27.38
CA GLY A 272 0.76 -29.83 26.92
C GLY A 272 0.85 -30.17 25.42
N VAL A 273 1.74 -29.48 24.70
CA VAL A 273 2.65 -30.08 23.69
C VAL A 273 3.98 -29.31 23.70
N LEU A 274 5.07 -30.01 23.99
CA LEU A 274 6.45 -29.50 23.94
C LEU A 274 6.86 -29.21 22.50
N ILE A 275 7.27 -27.97 22.21
CA ILE A 275 8.03 -27.61 21.01
C ILE A 275 9.22 -26.78 21.47
N GLU A 276 10.41 -27.37 21.37
CA GLU A 276 11.69 -26.72 21.60
C GLU A 276 12.02 -25.84 20.38
N GLU A 277 11.81 -24.53 20.49
CA GLU A 277 12.39 -23.55 19.56
C GLU A 277 13.13 -22.46 20.34
N THR A 278 14.44 -22.36 20.06
CA THR A 278 15.31 -21.25 20.46
C THR A 278 14.63 -19.89 20.28
N PRO A 279 14.71 -18.96 21.25
CA PRO A 279 13.99 -17.70 21.16
C PRO A 279 14.52 -16.89 19.97
N PRO A 280 13.69 -16.51 18.99
CA PRO A 280 14.10 -15.50 18.04
C PRO A 280 14.27 -14.20 18.82
N ALA A 281 15.40 -13.53 18.66
CA ALA A 281 15.60 -12.17 19.12
C ALA A 281 14.36 -11.35 18.76
N VAL A 282 13.65 -10.89 19.80
CA VAL A 282 12.40 -10.14 19.72
C VAL A 282 12.59 -9.02 18.71
N GLY A 283 11.96 -9.16 17.54
CA GLY A 283 11.79 -8.07 16.61
C GLY A 283 10.95 -7.03 17.32
N GLN A 284 11.57 -5.94 17.76
CA GLN A 284 10.84 -4.79 18.24
C GLN A 284 9.86 -4.41 17.12
N HIS A 285 8.55 -4.48 17.37
CA HIS A 285 7.62 -3.62 16.65
C HIS A 285 8.21 -2.22 16.76
N SER A 286 8.78 -1.69 15.68
CA SER A 286 9.33 -0.35 15.67
C SER A 286 8.18 0.59 15.97
N TYR A 287 8.11 1.07 17.20
CA TYR A 287 7.15 2.10 17.56
C TYR A 287 7.32 3.27 16.59
N PRO A 288 6.23 3.82 16.04
CA PRO A 288 6.34 4.90 15.08
C PRO A 288 7.13 6.05 15.71
N TYR A 289 8.14 6.52 14.98
CA TYR A 289 8.95 7.67 15.38
C TYR A 289 8.09 8.90 15.69
N ASN A 290 7.03 9.13 14.90
CA ASN A 290 6.11 10.24 15.12
C ASN A 290 4.66 9.81 14.85
N VAL A 291 3.91 9.56 15.94
CA VAL A 291 2.50 9.17 15.90
C VAL A 291 1.63 10.26 15.25
N ASN A 292 1.96 11.55 15.43
CA ASN A 292 1.17 12.64 14.83
C ASN A 292 1.26 12.62 13.30
N TYR A 293 2.43 12.28 12.75
CA TYR A 293 2.59 12.13 11.30
C TYR A 293 1.85 10.91 10.77
N LEU A 294 1.87 9.79 11.50
CA LEU A 294 1.08 8.61 11.16
C LEU A 294 -0.43 8.95 11.12
N VAL A 295 -0.93 9.62 12.16
CA VAL A 295 -2.36 9.98 12.26
C VAL A 295 -2.76 10.98 11.19
N LEU A 296 -2.01 12.08 11.03
CA LEU A 296 -2.28 13.09 10.01
C LEU A 296 -2.18 12.50 8.60
N GLY A 297 -1.14 11.72 8.34
CA GLY A 297 -0.96 11.01 7.10
C GLY A 297 -2.15 10.08 6.80
N THR A 298 -2.56 9.26 7.78
CA THR A 298 -3.73 8.37 7.63
C THR A 298 -5.03 9.14 7.37
N ALA A 299 -5.25 10.24 8.08
CA ALA A 299 -6.44 11.08 7.87
C ALA A 299 -6.49 11.68 6.46
N LEU A 300 -5.35 12.20 5.96
CA LEU A 300 -5.24 12.70 4.59
C LEU A 300 -5.35 11.57 3.55
N LEU A 301 -4.85 10.37 3.87
CA LEU A 301 -4.96 9.20 3.00
C LEU A 301 -6.42 8.80 2.83
N TRP A 302 -7.15 8.73 3.95
CA TRP A 302 -8.57 8.40 3.99
C TRP A 302 -9.38 9.47 3.25
N PHE A 303 -9.10 10.75 3.49
CA PHE A 303 -9.74 11.86 2.77
C PHE A 303 -9.50 11.77 1.26
N GLY A 304 -8.26 11.55 0.83
CA GLY A 304 -7.92 11.36 -0.59
C GLY A 304 -8.58 10.13 -1.21
N TRP A 305 -8.77 9.07 -0.42
CA TRP A 305 -9.42 7.83 -0.88
C TRP A 305 -10.88 8.02 -1.30
N ALA A 306 -11.52 9.11 -0.86
CA ALA A 306 -12.85 9.51 -1.36
C ALA A 306 -12.82 9.77 -2.87
N GLY A 307 -11.80 10.45 -3.38
CA GLY A 307 -11.59 10.65 -4.82
C GLY A 307 -10.95 9.45 -5.51
N PHE A 308 -10.16 8.67 -4.78
CA PHE A 308 -9.58 7.42 -5.31
C PHE A 308 -10.67 6.43 -5.69
N ASN A 309 -11.56 6.05 -4.76
CA ASN A 309 -12.66 5.13 -5.08
C ASN A 309 -13.85 5.85 -5.72
N GLY A 310 -14.31 6.97 -5.15
CA GLY A 310 -15.49 7.67 -5.66
C GLY A 310 -15.29 8.24 -7.08
N GLY A 311 -14.08 8.66 -7.41
CA GLY A 311 -13.73 9.12 -8.76
C GLY A 311 -13.72 8.01 -9.81
N SER A 312 -13.52 6.74 -9.43
CA SER A 312 -13.47 5.61 -10.37
C SER A 312 -14.84 5.24 -10.97
N ALA A 313 -15.91 5.90 -10.53
CA ALA A 313 -17.19 5.90 -11.22
C ALA A 313 -17.20 6.80 -12.47
N LEU A 314 -16.13 7.58 -12.70
CA LEU A 314 -15.92 8.54 -13.79
C LEU A 314 -17.06 9.56 -14.00
N GLY A 315 -17.84 9.83 -12.95
CA GLY A 315 -18.92 10.80 -13.01
C GLY A 315 -19.51 11.12 -11.63
N GLY A 316 -20.21 12.25 -11.54
CA GLY A 316 -20.90 12.73 -10.35
C GLY A 316 -22.25 12.03 -10.18
N ASN A 317 -22.24 10.70 -10.02
CA ASN A 317 -23.44 9.85 -10.05
C ASN A 317 -23.64 9.05 -8.75
N LEU A 318 -24.76 8.33 -8.63
CA LEU A 318 -25.08 7.55 -7.43
C LEU A 318 -24.09 6.41 -7.16
N ARG A 319 -23.43 5.90 -8.20
CA ARG A 319 -22.37 4.89 -8.04
C ARG A 319 -21.12 5.48 -7.38
N ALA A 320 -20.75 6.72 -7.71
CA ALA A 320 -19.69 7.45 -7.01
C ALA A 320 -20.01 7.63 -5.52
N VAL A 321 -21.26 8.00 -5.20
CA VAL A 321 -21.74 8.15 -3.82
C VAL A 321 -21.66 6.82 -3.07
N SER A 322 -22.14 5.73 -3.68
CA SER A 322 -22.06 4.39 -3.11
C SER A 322 -20.61 3.94 -2.87
N ALA A 323 -19.72 4.20 -3.83
CA ALA A 323 -18.30 3.87 -3.71
C ALA A 323 -17.63 4.62 -2.57
N TRP A 324 -17.89 5.92 -2.42
CA TRP A 324 -17.35 6.68 -1.30
C TRP A 324 -17.91 6.20 0.05
N ALA A 325 -19.22 5.94 0.14
CA ALA A 325 -19.84 5.41 1.35
C ALA A 325 -19.23 4.05 1.76
N SER A 326 -19.10 3.13 0.80
CA SER A 326 -18.46 1.82 1.02
C SER A 326 -17.01 1.98 1.49
N THR A 327 -16.27 2.92 0.89
CA THR A 327 -14.89 3.25 1.28
C THR A 327 -14.80 3.69 2.75
N HIS A 328 -15.68 4.59 3.18
CA HIS A 328 -15.71 5.07 4.54
C HIS A 328 -16.09 3.96 5.54
N VAL A 329 -17.11 3.15 5.22
CA VAL A 329 -17.56 2.04 6.08
C VAL A 329 -16.46 0.99 6.24
N ALA A 330 -15.78 0.60 5.15
CA ALA A 330 -14.70 -0.38 5.20
C ALA A 330 -13.50 0.12 6.03
N ALA A 331 -13.13 1.40 5.90
CA ALA A 331 -12.07 2.01 6.68
C ALA A 331 -12.41 2.06 8.18
N CYS A 332 -13.64 2.45 8.53
CA CYS A 332 -14.12 2.41 9.92
C CYS A 332 -14.07 0.98 10.49
N ALA A 333 -14.62 0.01 9.77
CA ALA A 333 -14.65 -1.38 10.21
C ALA A 333 -13.24 -1.98 10.33
N GLY A 334 -12.35 -1.68 9.39
CA GLY A 334 -10.95 -2.10 9.44
C GLY A 334 -10.20 -1.47 10.60
N GLY A 335 -10.35 -0.17 10.83
CA GLY A 335 -9.70 0.53 11.94
C GLY A 335 -10.12 -0.01 13.30
N VAL A 336 -11.43 -0.18 13.51
CA VAL A 336 -11.98 -0.79 14.73
C VAL A 336 -11.45 -2.21 14.90
N THR A 337 -11.43 -3.01 13.83
CA THR A 337 -10.89 -4.39 13.87
C THR A 337 -9.40 -4.41 14.23
N GLY A 338 -8.59 -3.51 13.69
CA GLY A 338 -7.18 -3.38 14.03
C GLY A 338 -6.96 -3.08 15.51
N MET A 339 -7.78 -2.20 16.10
CA MET A 339 -7.73 -1.93 17.55
C MET A 339 -8.07 -3.18 18.37
N PHE A 340 -9.12 -3.90 17.99
CA PHE A 340 -9.55 -5.12 18.70
C PHE A 340 -8.59 -6.31 18.53
N TRP A 341 -7.90 -6.40 17.39
CA TRP A 341 -6.90 -7.44 17.13
C TRP A 341 -5.80 -7.46 18.20
N VAL A 342 -5.27 -6.29 18.55
CA VAL A 342 -4.23 -6.17 19.59
C VAL A 342 -4.77 -6.52 20.96
N TRP A 343 -5.99 -6.07 21.26
CA TRP A 343 -6.65 -6.44 22.51
C TRP A 343 -6.79 -7.96 22.60
N PHE A 344 -7.23 -8.64 21.54
CA PHE A 344 -7.38 -10.09 21.50
C PHE A 344 -6.05 -10.82 21.70
N MET A 345 -5.01 -10.46 20.95
CA MET A 345 -3.67 -11.07 21.06
C MET A 345 -3.05 -10.91 22.46
N LYS A 346 -3.33 -9.80 23.14
CA LYS A 346 -2.84 -9.55 24.51
C LYS A 346 -3.71 -10.19 25.58
N ALA A 347 -5.00 -10.36 25.32
CA ALA A 347 -5.93 -11.03 26.24
C ALA A 347 -5.70 -12.54 26.29
N PHE A 348 -5.23 -13.12 25.19
CA PHE A 348 -4.94 -14.55 25.06
C PHE A 348 -3.51 -14.76 24.53
N PRO A 349 -2.47 -14.48 25.36
CA PRO A 349 -1.09 -14.73 24.95
C PRO A 349 -0.86 -16.23 24.69
N ASP A 350 0.00 -16.53 23.71
CA ASP A 350 0.49 -17.90 23.48
C ASP A 350 1.16 -18.42 24.78
N GLU A 351 0.98 -19.71 25.12
CA GLU A 351 1.51 -20.32 26.36
C GLU A 351 3.00 -20.01 26.56
N GLU A 352 3.37 -19.52 27.75
CA GLU A 352 4.76 -19.27 28.13
C GLU A 352 5.57 -20.57 28.02
N ASP A 353 6.79 -20.49 27.46
CA ASP A 353 7.75 -21.58 27.44
C ASP A 353 7.90 -22.14 28.87
N PRO A 354 7.68 -23.46 29.10
CA PRO A 354 7.81 -24.08 30.41
C PRO A 354 9.16 -23.81 31.11
N GLN A 355 10.22 -23.49 30.36
CA GLN A 355 11.52 -23.14 30.93
C GLN A 355 11.55 -21.75 31.61
N SER A 356 10.67 -20.82 31.21
CA SER A 356 10.53 -19.49 31.82
C SER A 356 9.65 -19.47 33.08
N ALA A 357 8.86 -20.53 33.29
CA ALA A 357 7.95 -20.69 34.43
C ALA A 357 8.66 -20.80 35.80
N GLY A 358 9.99 -20.97 35.81
CA GLY A 358 10.81 -21.05 37.02
C GLY A 358 11.24 -19.71 37.63
N GLN A 359 10.97 -18.57 36.97
CA GLN A 359 11.35 -17.24 37.46
C GLN A 359 10.10 -16.40 37.83
N PRO A 360 9.72 -16.35 39.13
CA PRO A 360 8.51 -15.69 39.59
C PRO A 360 8.43 -14.20 39.19
N ASP A 361 9.56 -13.51 39.22
CA ASP A 361 9.66 -12.07 38.92
C ASP A 361 9.50 -11.76 37.44
N GLU A 362 9.94 -12.65 36.54
CA GLU A 362 9.89 -12.40 35.10
C GLU A 362 8.48 -12.66 34.54
N ALA A 363 7.82 -13.73 34.99
CA ALA A 363 6.41 -13.98 34.70
C ALA A 363 5.48 -12.94 35.35
N ALA A 364 5.81 -12.43 36.55
CA ALA A 364 5.07 -11.32 37.16
C ALA A 364 5.27 -10.00 36.42
N ARG A 365 6.50 -9.70 35.96
CA ARG A 365 6.83 -8.53 35.12
C ARG A 365 6.12 -8.60 33.76
N ASN A 366 6.14 -9.75 33.09
CA ASN A 366 5.45 -9.95 31.81
C ASN A 366 3.92 -9.84 31.97
N ARG A 367 3.35 -10.38 33.06
CA ARG A 367 1.93 -10.18 33.39
C ARG A 367 1.59 -8.73 33.77
N ALA A 368 2.50 -8.00 34.42
CA ALA A 368 2.34 -6.58 34.75
C ALA A 368 2.45 -5.68 33.51
N LEU A 369 3.38 -5.97 32.59
CA LEU A 369 3.52 -5.31 31.28
C LEU A 369 2.32 -5.62 30.38
N ALA A 370 1.84 -6.86 30.37
CA ALA A 370 0.61 -7.23 29.67
C ALA A 370 -0.63 -6.50 30.26
N ARG A 371 -0.73 -6.39 31.59
CA ARG A 371 -1.76 -5.60 32.29
C ARG A 371 -1.66 -4.10 32.00
N GLN A 372 -0.47 -3.51 31.92
CA GLN A 372 -0.31 -2.11 31.49
C GLN A 372 -0.64 -1.91 30.00
N ALA A 373 -0.47 -2.94 29.18
CA ALA A 373 -0.76 -2.91 27.75
C ALA A 373 -2.26 -3.08 27.42
N PHE A 374 -3.07 -3.53 28.39
CA PHE A 374 -4.53 -3.68 28.33
C PHE A 374 -5.27 -2.32 28.34
N ASP A 375 -4.66 -1.27 28.89
CA ASP A 375 -5.30 0.03 29.12
C ASP A 375 -5.23 1.03 27.96
N ARG A 376 -4.66 0.67 26.80
CA ARG A 376 -4.55 1.61 25.67
C ARG A 376 -4.97 0.98 24.35
N LEU A 377 -6.22 1.25 23.97
CA LEU A 377 -6.63 1.33 22.57
C LEU A 377 -5.53 2.07 21.78
N SER A 378 -4.93 1.40 20.80
CA SER A 378 -3.78 1.95 20.07
C SER A 378 -4.22 2.60 18.77
N ILE A 379 -3.99 3.91 18.68
CA ILE A 379 -4.24 4.68 17.46
C ILE A 379 -3.41 4.17 16.28
N CYS A 380 -2.22 3.60 16.51
CA CYS A 380 -1.38 3.07 15.44
C CYS A 380 -2.04 1.87 14.75
N PHE A 381 -2.65 0.97 15.55
CA PHE A 381 -3.37 -0.18 15.01
C PHE A 381 -4.72 0.19 14.44
N PHE A 382 -5.36 1.25 14.94
CA PHE A 382 -6.51 1.85 14.26
C PHE A 382 -6.12 2.35 12.86
N CYS A 383 -5.06 3.14 12.75
CA CYS A 383 -4.58 3.65 11.47
C CYS A 383 -4.25 2.52 10.50
N ASP A 384 -3.52 1.51 10.97
CA ASP A 384 -3.14 0.36 10.15
C ASP A 384 -4.34 -0.48 9.70
N GLY A 385 -5.29 -0.72 10.60
CA GLY A 385 -6.55 -1.39 10.29
C GLY A 385 -7.40 -0.59 9.30
N ALA A 386 -7.45 0.73 9.45
CA ALA A 386 -8.20 1.61 8.55
C ALA A 386 -7.61 1.58 7.14
N ILE A 387 -6.28 1.66 7.01
CA ILE A 387 -5.58 1.51 5.72
C ILE A 387 -5.84 0.12 5.13
N SER A 388 -5.79 -0.94 5.93
CA SER A 388 -6.11 -2.30 5.46
C SER A 388 -7.53 -2.41 4.92
N GLY A 389 -8.51 -1.78 5.59
CA GLY A 389 -9.89 -1.71 5.12
C GLY A 389 -10.04 -0.92 3.82
N LEU A 390 -9.37 0.22 3.70
CA LEU A 390 -9.32 1.06 2.50
C LEU A 390 -8.75 0.28 1.30
N VAL A 391 -7.63 -0.41 1.47
CA VAL A 391 -7.02 -1.25 0.44
C VAL A 391 -7.95 -2.38 0.01
N THR A 392 -8.57 -3.06 0.98
CA THR A 392 -9.38 -4.25 0.70
C THR A 392 -10.66 -3.90 -0.06
N ILE A 393 -11.29 -2.74 0.21
CA ILE A 393 -12.50 -2.31 -0.50
C ILE A 393 -12.22 -1.70 -1.89
N THR A 394 -11.00 -1.24 -2.18
CA THR A 394 -10.61 -0.62 -3.45
C THR A 394 -11.14 -1.34 -4.70
N PRO A 395 -10.93 -2.66 -4.91
CA PRO A 395 -11.43 -3.33 -6.11
C PRO A 395 -12.96 -3.48 -6.16
N ALA A 396 -13.66 -3.23 -5.06
CA ALA A 396 -15.07 -3.55 -4.87
C ALA A 396 -15.98 -2.32 -4.67
N ALA A 397 -15.43 -1.14 -4.36
CA ALA A 397 -16.19 -0.04 -3.78
C ALA A 397 -17.46 0.35 -4.56
N GLY A 398 -17.39 0.39 -5.89
CA GLY A 398 -18.54 0.67 -6.77
C GLY A 398 -19.25 -0.56 -7.35
N TYR A 399 -19.02 -1.74 -6.78
CA TYR A 399 -19.59 -3.02 -7.21
C TYR A 399 -20.40 -3.75 -6.14
N VAL A 400 -20.25 -3.39 -4.86
CA VAL A 400 -20.82 -4.13 -3.72
C VAL A 400 -21.74 -3.27 -2.88
N PRO A 401 -22.79 -3.85 -2.26
CA PRO A 401 -23.70 -3.08 -1.43
C PRO A 401 -23.00 -2.58 -0.17
N ILE A 402 -23.36 -1.39 0.30
CA ILE A 402 -22.66 -0.68 1.39
C ILE A 402 -22.53 -1.52 2.67
N TRP A 403 -23.55 -2.31 3.04
CA TRP A 403 -23.49 -3.16 4.24
C TRP A 403 -22.35 -4.19 4.17
N SER A 404 -22.03 -4.68 2.97
CA SER A 404 -20.96 -5.65 2.78
C SER A 404 -19.58 -5.03 2.92
N ALA A 405 -19.43 -3.71 2.74
CA ALA A 405 -18.16 -3.02 2.88
C ALA A 405 -17.54 -3.16 4.29
N ALA A 406 -18.38 -3.30 5.33
CA ALA A 406 -17.90 -3.61 6.68
C ALA A 406 -17.16 -4.95 6.74
N ILE A 407 -17.61 -5.96 5.97
CA ILE A 407 -16.95 -7.27 5.87
C ILE A 407 -15.56 -7.12 5.24
N PHE A 408 -15.42 -6.30 4.19
CA PHE A 408 -14.12 -6.01 3.59
C PHE A 408 -13.16 -5.38 4.60
N GLY A 409 -13.65 -4.44 5.42
CA GLY A 409 -12.86 -3.85 6.51
C GLY A 409 -12.40 -4.87 7.54
N ILE A 410 -13.32 -5.69 8.06
CA ILE A 410 -13.02 -6.71 9.10
C ILE A 410 -12.09 -7.79 8.55
N VAL A 411 -12.49 -8.44 7.45
CA VAL A 411 -11.73 -9.56 6.86
C VAL A 411 -10.38 -9.07 6.36
N GLY A 412 -10.33 -7.89 5.73
CA GLY A 412 -9.09 -7.25 5.28
C GLY A 412 -8.13 -7.01 6.44
N ALA A 413 -8.58 -6.35 7.51
CA ALA A 413 -7.73 -6.09 8.66
C ALA A 413 -7.23 -7.37 9.35
N LEU A 414 -8.08 -8.40 9.51
CA LEU A 414 -7.66 -9.68 10.10
C LEU A 414 -6.63 -10.40 9.21
N ALA A 415 -6.90 -10.49 7.91
CA ALA A 415 -6.02 -11.17 6.96
C ALA A 415 -4.67 -10.46 6.82
N VAL A 416 -4.67 -9.13 6.76
CA VAL A 416 -3.43 -8.33 6.70
C VAL A 416 -2.62 -8.49 7.98
N ASN A 417 -3.24 -8.38 9.17
CA ASN A 417 -2.52 -8.57 10.43
C ASN A 417 -1.94 -9.98 10.57
N PHE A 418 -2.68 -10.99 10.14
CA PHE A 418 -2.18 -12.36 10.07
C PHE A 418 -0.97 -12.45 9.11
N LEU A 419 -1.10 -11.92 7.89
CA LEU A 419 -0.03 -11.94 6.90
C LEU A 419 1.22 -11.19 7.35
N LYS A 420 1.07 -10.10 8.11
CA LYS A 420 2.19 -9.36 8.74
C LYS A 420 2.98 -10.26 9.69
N LYS A 421 2.31 -10.95 10.62
CA LYS A 421 2.93 -11.92 11.53
C LYS A 421 3.68 -13.02 10.76
N GLU A 422 3.10 -13.50 9.67
CA GLU A 422 3.69 -14.57 8.86
C GLU A 422 4.89 -14.12 8.01
N THR A 423 4.83 -12.91 7.47
CA THR A 423 5.84 -12.40 6.52
C THR A 423 7.01 -11.71 7.19
N GLU A 424 6.88 -11.22 8.43
CA GLU A 424 7.91 -10.46 9.14
C GLU A 424 9.28 -11.15 9.16
N LEU A 425 9.33 -12.48 9.34
CA LEU A 425 10.57 -13.23 9.39
C LEU A 425 11.16 -13.59 8.02
N PHE A 426 10.31 -13.66 6.98
CA PHE A 426 10.71 -14.04 5.62
C PHE A 426 11.06 -12.81 4.78
N LEU A 427 10.23 -11.78 4.85
CA LEU A 427 10.40 -10.46 4.24
C LEU A 427 10.94 -9.46 5.27
N ARG A 428 12.02 -9.82 6.00
CA ARG A 428 12.71 -8.91 6.95
C ARG A 428 13.16 -7.59 6.31
N HIS A 429 13.17 -7.55 4.99
CA HIS A 429 13.51 -6.37 4.20
C HIS A 429 12.31 -5.53 3.76
N ASP A 430 11.10 -5.77 4.28
CA ASP A 430 9.93 -4.89 4.14
C ASP A 430 9.57 -4.24 5.49
N PRO A 431 10.25 -3.14 5.89
CA PRO A 431 10.13 -2.59 7.25
C PRO A 431 8.76 -1.97 7.54
N LEU A 432 8.05 -1.51 6.50
CA LEU A 432 6.71 -0.92 6.63
C LEU A 432 5.59 -1.93 6.31
N GLN A 433 5.94 -3.19 6.06
CA GLN A 433 5.01 -4.28 5.76
C GLN A 433 4.08 -3.96 4.58
N VAL A 434 4.60 -3.24 3.59
CA VAL A 434 3.88 -2.79 2.40
C VAL A 434 3.31 -3.98 1.63
N PHE A 435 4.05 -5.09 1.55
CA PHE A 435 3.57 -6.30 0.91
C PHE A 435 2.28 -6.82 1.57
N ALA A 436 2.29 -6.95 2.90
CA ALA A 436 1.16 -7.53 3.60
C ALA A 436 -0.08 -6.65 3.50
N VAL A 437 0.06 -5.34 3.70
CA VAL A 437 -1.04 -4.37 3.60
C VAL A 437 -1.58 -4.30 2.19
N HIS A 438 -0.73 -4.07 1.20
CA HIS A 438 -1.19 -3.76 -0.15
C HIS A 438 -1.39 -5.00 -1.02
N ALA A 439 -0.40 -5.90 -1.12
CA ALA A 439 -0.60 -7.11 -1.93
C ALA A 439 -1.53 -8.10 -1.26
N GLY A 440 -1.40 -8.30 0.06
CA GLY A 440 -2.33 -9.12 0.83
C GLY A 440 -3.75 -8.55 0.83
N GLY A 441 -3.91 -7.29 1.24
CA GLY A 441 -5.21 -6.62 1.27
C GLY A 441 -5.87 -6.53 -0.11
N GLY A 442 -5.10 -6.19 -1.15
CA GLY A 442 -5.59 -6.13 -2.53
C GLY A 442 -6.08 -7.50 -3.04
N ALA A 443 -5.33 -8.58 -2.77
CA ALA A 443 -5.74 -9.93 -3.12
C ALA A 443 -7.02 -10.38 -2.39
N VAL A 444 -7.12 -10.10 -1.09
CA VAL A 444 -8.34 -10.36 -0.30
C VAL A 444 -9.52 -9.58 -0.87
N GLY A 445 -9.31 -8.30 -1.19
CA GLY A 445 -10.30 -7.45 -1.82
C GLY A 445 -10.85 -8.03 -3.12
N MET A 446 -9.95 -8.42 -4.03
CA MET A 446 -10.31 -9.01 -5.33
C MET A 446 -11.13 -10.29 -5.18
N ILE A 447 -10.80 -11.14 -4.21
CA ILE A 447 -11.57 -12.36 -3.89
C ILE A 447 -12.98 -11.99 -3.39
N LEU A 448 -13.06 -11.06 -2.43
CA LEU A 448 -14.34 -10.62 -1.87
C LEU A 448 -15.21 -9.92 -2.92
N THR A 449 -14.63 -9.18 -3.87
CA THR A 449 -15.35 -8.57 -5.00
C THR A 449 -16.17 -9.62 -5.76
N ALA A 450 -15.58 -10.77 -6.12
CA ALA A 450 -16.32 -11.82 -6.83
C ALA A 450 -17.48 -12.41 -6.02
N LEU A 451 -17.38 -12.42 -4.69
CA LEU A 451 -18.39 -13.00 -3.82
C LEU A 451 -19.59 -12.05 -3.60
N PHE A 452 -19.30 -10.77 -3.43
CA PHE A 452 -20.24 -9.74 -3.02
C PHE A 452 -20.69 -8.78 -4.13
N ALA A 453 -20.14 -8.87 -5.35
CA ALA A 453 -20.58 -8.07 -6.48
C ALA A 453 -22.09 -8.18 -6.69
N ASP A 454 -22.73 -7.02 -6.81
CA ASP A 454 -24.18 -6.86 -6.84
C ASP A 454 -24.59 -6.04 -8.08
N PRO A 455 -25.41 -6.60 -8.98
CA PRO A 455 -25.84 -5.91 -10.19
C PRO A 455 -26.57 -4.59 -9.92
N VAL A 456 -27.32 -4.49 -8.82
CA VAL A 456 -28.06 -3.25 -8.48
C VAL A 456 -27.08 -2.13 -8.16
N THR A 457 -26.06 -2.41 -7.34
CA THR A 457 -25.01 -1.44 -7.02
C THR A 457 -24.22 -1.02 -8.26
N ILE A 458 -23.89 -1.98 -9.13
CA ILE A 458 -23.15 -1.73 -10.38
C ILE A 458 -23.95 -0.78 -11.29
N GLY A 459 -25.26 -1.01 -11.40
CA GLY A 459 -26.16 -0.21 -12.25
C GLY A 459 -26.63 1.11 -11.65
N LEU A 460 -26.10 1.55 -10.49
CA LEU A 460 -26.49 2.84 -9.89
C LEU A 460 -26.14 4.06 -10.76
N ASP A 461 -25.22 3.90 -11.70
CA ASP A 461 -24.90 4.95 -12.68
C ASP A 461 -25.88 4.97 -13.86
N GLY A 462 -26.81 4.02 -13.96
CA GLY A 462 -27.79 3.90 -15.03
C GLY A 462 -27.32 3.19 -16.30
N HIS A 463 -26.04 2.83 -16.41
CA HIS A 463 -25.43 2.36 -17.67
C HIS A 463 -24.56 1.11 -17.50
N SER A 464 -23.88 0.97 -16.37
CA SER A 464 -23.00 -0.15 -16.11
C SER A 464 -23.80 -1.41 -15.78
N THR A 465 -23.38 -2.53 -16.34
CA THR A 465 -23.92 -3.84 -16.00
C THR A 465 -22.81 -4.72 -15.46
N ILE A 466 -23.20 -5.77 -14.74
CA ILE A 466 -22.22 -6.74 -14.28
C ILE A 466 -21.56 -7.42 -15.49
N PRO A 467 -20.22 -7.49 -15.58
CA PRO A 467 -19.57 -8.14 -16.70
C PRO A 467 -19.98 -9.61 -16.78
N HIS A 468 -20.29 -10.07 -18.00
CA HIS A 468 -20.78 -11.41 -18.28
C HIS A 468 -21.86 -11.86 -17.28
N PRO A 469 -23.08 -11.29 -17.34
CA PRO A 469 -24.20 -11.66 -16.46
C PRO A 469 -24.49 -13.16 -16.43
N GLU A 470 -24.24 -13.85 -17.53
CA GLU A 470 -24.38 -15.29 -17.74
C GLU A 470 -23.40 -16.13 -16.93
N TYR A 471 -22.27 -15.56 -16.49
CA TYR A 471 -21.26 -16.31 -15.73
C TYR A 471 -21.67 -16.50 -14.26
N PRO A 472 -21.62 -17.74 -13.74
CA PRO A 472 -21.88 -18.00 -12.33
C PRO A 472 -20.76 -17.42 -11.46
N LYS A 473 -21.06 -17.12 -10.19
CA LYS A 473 -20.10 -16.53 -9.22
C LYS A 473 -18.75 -17.26 -9.16
N ARG A 474 -18.74 -18.60 -9.26
CA ARG A 474 -17.51 -19.41 -9.26
C ARG A 474 -16.56 -19.09 -10.43
N VAL A 475 -17.11 -18.75 -11.60
CA VAL A 475 -16.32 -18.40 -12.79
C VAL A 475 -15.74 -17.00 -12.62
N ARG A 476 -16.54 -16.04 -12.12
CA ARG A 476 -16.05 -14.70 -11.77
C ARG A 476 -14.93 -14.76 -10.73
N LEU A 477 -15.07 -15.60 -9.70
CA LEU A 477 -14.00 -15.84 -8.73
C LEU A 477 -12.73 -16.38 -9.41
N GLY A 478 -12.88 -17.30 -10.37
CA GLY A 478 -11.76 -17.79 -11.17
C GLY A 478 -11.02 -16.68 -11.92
N TYR A 479 -11.74 -15.72 -12.53
CA TYR A 479 -11.13 -14.59 -13.21
C TYR A 479 -10.46 -13.59 -12.27
N GLN A 480 -11.05 -13.29 -11.11
CA GLN A 480 -10.39 -12.47 -10.09
C GLN A 480 -9.08 -13.11 -9.61
N LEU A 481 -9.09 -14.42 -9.37
CA LEU A 481 -7.89 -15.15 -8.95
C LEU A 481 -6.82 -15.17 -10.07
N LEU A 482 -7.24 -15.36 -11.33
CA LEU A 482 -6.35 -15.30 -12.47
C LEU A 482 -5.68 -13.91 -12.58
N ASP A 483 -6.45 -12.84 -12.46
CA ASP A 483 -5.95 -11.47 -12.51
C ASP A 483 -4.93 -11.18 -11.38
N VAL A 484 -5.30 -11.48 -10.13
CA VAL A 484 -4.42 -11.27 -8.97
C VAL A 484 -3.13 -12.08 -9.11
N THR A 485 -3.23 -13.37 -9.47
CA THR A 485 -2.05 -14.24 -9.58
C THR A 485 -1.17 -13.87 -10.77
N ALA A 486 -1.75 -13.46 -11.90
CA ALA A 486 -1.01 -12.93 -13.04
C ALA A 486 -0.29 -11.62 -12.68
N GLY A 487 -0.99 -10.70 -11.99
CA GLY A 487 -0.41 -9.45 -11.49
C GLY A 487 0.76 -9.70 -10.53
N MET A 488 0.56 -10.55 -9.51
CA MET A 488 1.63 -10.93 -8.57
C MET A 488 2.81 -11.58 -9.28
N GLY A 489 2.56 -12.59 -10.12
CA GLY A 489 3.62 -13.34 -10.79
C GLY A 489 4.43 -12.45 -11.73
N TYR A 490 3.75 -11.73 -12.62
CA TYR A 490 4.40 -10.83 -13.56
C TYR A 490 5.22 -9.76 -12.85
N THR A 491 4.62 -9.05 -11.89
CA THR A 491 5.30 -8.00 -11.14
C THR A 491 6.50 -8.52 -10.37
N PHE A 492 6.39 -9.68 -9.71
CA PHE A 492 7.48 -10.25 -8.93
C PHE A 492 8.70 -10.54 -9.80
N PHE A 493 8.51 -11.30 -10.90
CA PHE A 493 9.61 -11.71 -11.76
C PHE A 493 10.18 -10.57 -12.60
N MET A 494 9.34 -9.67 -13.11
CA MET A 494 9.81 -8.49 -13.84
C MET A 494 10.57 -7.53 -12.93
N THR A 495 10.13 -7.35 -11.69
CA THR A 495 10.87 -6.52 -10.71
C THR A 495 12.27 -7.10 -10.48
N LEU A 496 12.38 -8.41 -10.25
CA LEU A 496 13.69 -9.06 -10.13
C LEU A 496 14.53 -8.89 -11.40
N GLY A 497 13.92 -9.04 -12.58
CA GLY A 497 14.58 -8.83 -13.88
C GLY A 497 15.18 -7.43 -14.02
N ILE A 498 14.41 -6.38 -13.70
CA ILE A 498 14.88 -4.99 -13.73
C ILE A 498 16.03 -4.79 -12.73
N LEU A 499 15.91 -5.30 -11.50
CA LEU A 499 16.95 -5.14 -10.48
C LEU A 499 18.27 -5.83 -10.87
N TYR A 500 18.20 -7.04 -11.42
CA TYR A 500 19.39 -7.74 -11.92
C TYR A 500 19.99 -7.08 -13.17
N LEU A 501 19.16 -6.55 -14.07
CA LEU A 501 19.61 -5.78 -15.22
C LEU A 501 20.36 -4.51 -14.78
N MET A 502 19.79 -3.75 -13.84
CA MET A 502 20.45 -2.57 -13.28
C MET A 502 21.77 -2.94 -12.59
N LYS A 503 21.85 -4.11 -11.94
CA LYS A 503 23.09 -4.65 -11.37
C LYS A 503 24.14 -4.94 -12.43
N LEU A 504 23.74 -5.53 -13.55
CA LEU A 504 24.64 -5.79 -14.67
C LEU A 504 25.19 -4.48 -15.25
N VAL A 505 24.34 -3.48 -15.48
CA VAL A 505 24.75 -2.16 -16.00
C VAL A 505 25.77 -1.51 -15.07
N VAL A 506 25.51 -1.45 -13.75
CA VAL A 506 26.45 -0.89 -12.77
C VAL A 506 27.77 -1.66 -12.75
N TYR A 507 27.72 -2.98 -12.84
CA TYR A 507 28.91 -3.83 -12.87
C TYR A 507 29.79 -3.54 -14.10
N MET A 508 29.18 -3.38 -15.28
CA MET A 508 29.88 -3.02 -16.51
C MET A 508 30.45 -1.60 -16.47
N SER A 509 29.73 -0.63 -15.91
CA SER A 509 30.17 0.77 -15.84
C SER A 509 31.29 1.02 -14.82
N LEU A 510 31.41 0.21 -13.77
CA LEU A 510 32.38 0.40 -12.68
C LEU A 510 33.55 -0.60 -12.71
N CYS A 511 33.83 -1.20 -13.87
CA CYS A 511 35.04 -2.00 -14.12
C CYS A 511 35.31 -3.09 -13.05
N GLY A 512 34.34 -3.98 -12.82
CA GLY A 512 34.56 -5.21 -12.04
C GLY A 512 34.21 -5.15 -10.55
N SER A 513 33.66 -4.04 -10.02
CA SER A 513 33.15 -4.02 -8.65
C SER A 513 31.81 -4.75 -8.54
N THR A 514 31.84 -5.99 -8.04
CA THR A 514 30.66 -6.85 -7.78
C THR A 514 29.85 -6.43 -6.55
N LYS A 515 30.41 -5.54 -5.72
CA LYS A 515 29.88 -5.24 -4.38
C LYS A 515 28.90 -4.07 -4.43
N TRP A 516 27.63 -4.37 -4.73
CA TRP A 516 26.49 -3.47 -4.51
C TRP A 516 26.48 -2.83 -3.10
N ARG A 517 27.09 -3.52 -2.12
CA ARG A 517 27.09 -3.20 -0.68
C ARG A 517 28.25 -2.30 -0.19
N HIS A 518 29.44 -2.32 -0.79
CA HIS A 518 30.63 -1.67 -0.17
C HIS A 518 30.75 -0.16 -0.39
N ILE A 519 29.97 0.41 -1.31
CA ILE A 519 29.84 1.87 -1.42
C ILE A 519 28.72 2.38 -0.48
N ALA A 520 27.99 1.52 0.23
CA ALA A 520 26.92 1.98 1.14
C ALA A 520 27.48 2.60 2.42
N VAL A 521 28.47 1.97 3.06
CA VAL A 521 28.98 2.38 4.39
C VAL A 521 29.79 3.69 4.34
N TYR A 522 30.58 3.92 3.29
CA TYR A 522 31.43 5.12 3.18
C TYR A 522 30.66 6.39 2.78
N ASP A 523 29.51 6.23 2.13
CA ASP A 523 28.65 7.31 1.63
C ASP A 523 27.53 7.63 2.64
N GLU A 524 27.17 6.66 3.50
CA GLU A 524 26.20 6.81 4.60
C GLU A 524 26.73 7.73 5.70
N LEU A 525 28.04 7.74 5.96
CA LEU A 525 28.69 8.75 6.82
C LEU A 525 28.55 10.17 6.27
N ASN A 526 28.84 10.39 4.98
CA ASN A 526 28.71 11.72 4.36
C ASN A 526 27.25 12.18 4.23
N ARG A 527 26.31 11.25 4.00
CA ARG A 527 24.88 11.55 3.91
C ARG A 527 24.26 11.87 5.27
N LEU A 528 24.68 11.15 6.31
CA LEU A 528 24.32 11.47 7.69
C LEU A 528 24.91 12.82 8.08
N GLU A 529 26.13 13.14 7.67
CA GLU A 529 26.73 14.47 7.86
C GLU A 529 25.86 15.56 7.20
N ASP A 530 25.53 15.45 5.91
CA ASP A 530 24.72 16.47 5.20
C ASP A 530 23.29 16.61 5.77
N GLU A 531 22.62 15.51 6.12
CA GLU A 531 21.27 15.53 6.72
C GLU A 531 21.28 16.02 8.18
N PHE A 532 22.33 15.68 8.95
CA PHE A 532 22.52 16.15 10.32
C PHE A 532 22.87 17.64 10.33
N GLN A 533 23.71 18.12 9.42
CA GLN A 533 24.01 19.55 9.25
C GLN A 533 22.76 20.35 8.86
N ALA A 534 21.90 19.82 7.97
CA ALA A 534 20.63 20.46 7.63
C ALA A 534 19.67 20.52 8.82
N THR A 535 19.61 19.46 9.64
CA THR A 535 18.79 19.41 10.85
C THR A 535 19.33 20.36 11.93
N ILE A 536 20.65 20.40 12.12
CA ILE A 536 21.32 21.34 13.02
C ILE A 536 21.08 22.78 12.58
N GLN A 537 21.18 23.11 11.29
CA GLN A 537 20.88 24.45 10.77
C GLN A 537 19.43 24.85 11.06
N GLN A 538 18.47 23.92 10.92
CA GLN A 538 17.06 24.19 11.17
C GLN A 538 16.77 24.37 12.67
N GLN A 539 17.44 23.60 13.52
CA GLN A 539 17.34 23.70 14.98
C GLN A 539 18.03 24.97 15.51
N TRP A 540 19.18 25.36 14.92
CA TRP A 540 19.85 26.63 15.19
C TRP A 540 19.02 27.84 14.75
N GLN A 541 18.34 27.79 13.60
CA GLN A 541 17.46 28.87 13.17
C GLN A 541 16.20 29.00 14.04
N GLY A 542 15.69 27.89 14.59
CA GLY A 542 14.56 27.90 15.53
C GLY A 542 14.90 28.45 16.91
N ASP A 543 16.18 28.47 17.27
CA ASP A 543 16.71 29.02 18.51
C ASP A 543 17.10 30.50 18.37
N LEU A 544 16.83 31.17 17.24
CA LEU A 544 17.18 32.57 17.00
C LEU A 544 15.93 33.43 16.76
N ASP A 545 15.90 34.63 17.31
CA ASP A 545 14.88 35.65 16.99
C ASP A 545 15.08 36.24 15.57
N PRO A 546 14.14 37.04 15.04
CA PRO A 546 14.26 37.64 13.70
C PRO A 546 15.50 38.54 13.49
N GLU A 547 16.19 38.90 14.57
CA GLU A 547 17.41 39.71 14.59
C GLU A 547 18.68 38.85 14.77
N GLY A 548 18.53 37.51 14.78
CA GLY A 548 19.64 36.55 14.87
C GLY A 548 20.17 36.33 16.28
N ARG A 549 19.38 36.59 17.34
CA ARG A 549 19.80 36.40 18.73
C ARG A 549 19.22 35.12 19.37
N PRO A 550 19.97 34.43 20.24
CA PRO A 550 19.49 33.22 20.91
C PRO A 550 18.22 33.44 21.75
N LEU A 551 17.21 32.60 21.56
CA LEU A 551 16.00 32.55 22.39
C LEU A 551 16.34 31.99 23.78
N PRO A 552 15.77 32.54 24.87
CA PRO A 552 16.05 32.08 26.22
C PRO A 552 15.52 30.66 26.44
N ARG A 553 16.42 29.73 26.81
CA ARG A 553 16.06 28.35 27.16
C ARG A 553 15.29 28.32 28.49
N PHE A 554 14.14 27.66 28.52
CA PHE A 554 13.46 27.35 29.77
C PHE A 554 14.31 26.37 30.60
N PRO A 555 14.51 26.60 31.91
CA PRO A 555 15.29 25.70 32.75
C PRO A 555 14.56 24.37 32.94
N THR A 556 15.24 23.26 32.64
CA THR A 556 14.78 21.90 32.96
C THR A 556 14.81 21.67 34.48
N PRO A 557 13.83 20.94 35.07
CA PRO A 557 13.87 20.60 36.49
C PRO A 557 15.11 19.75 36.81
N ILE A 558 15.82 20.12 37.87
CA ILE A 558 17.02 19.44 38.37
C ILE A 558 16.60 18.11 39.03
N GLU A 559 17.09 16.98 38.53
CA GLU A 559 17.05 15.69 39.24
C GLU A 559 18.26 15.59 40.17
N ASP A 560 18.00 15.60 41.49
CA ASP A 560 18.93 15.15 42.52
C ASP A 560 19.13 13.62 42.41
N ARG A 561 20.36 13.16 42.10
CA ARG A 561 20.83 11.83 42.50
C ARG A 561 22.25 11.89 43.08
N PRO A 562 22.53 11.22 44.20
CA PRO A 562 23.86 11.19 44.79
C PRO A 562 24.82 10.30 43.98
N GLN A 563 26.01 10.81 43.71
CA GLN A 563 27.10 10.12 43.04
C GLN A 563 27.63 8.96 43.92
N GLN A 564 27.54 7.72 43.43
CA GLN A 564 28.37 6.61 43.92
C GLN A 564 29.78 6.75 43.33
N GLN A 565 30.76 7.03 44.19
CA GLN A 565 32.19 6.98 43.85
C GLN A 565 32.66 5.53 43.68
N ASN A 566 33.33 5.24 42.58
CA ASN A 566 34.03 3.98 42.33
C ASN A 566 35.48 4.09 42.85
N PRO A 567 35.96 3.22 43.75
CA PRO A 567 37.28 3.33 44.34
C PRO A 567 38.31 2.52 43.52
N MET A 568 38.85 3.07 42.44
CA MET A 568 39.91 2.41 41.65
C MET A 568 40.94 3.36 40.99
N ASP A 569 41.05 4.62 41.43
CA ASP A 569 42.12 5.53 40.99
C ASP A 569 42.97 5.99 42.17
N ILE A 570 43.84 5.09 42.64
CA ILE A 570 45.00 5.44 43.47
C ILE A 570 46.24 4.92 42.75
N GLY A 571 47.08 5.86 42.33
CA GLY A 571 48.50 5.61 42.08
C GLY A 571 48.91 5.63 40.61
N LEU A 572 49.32 6.81 40.14
CA LEU A 572 50.49 6.99 39.26
C LEU A 572 50.71 8.50 39.05
N GLN A 573 51.13 9.18 40.13
CA GLN A 573 51.92 10.40 40.04
C GLN A 573 53.18 10.16 40.86
N ASN A 574 54.32 10.14 40.16
CA ASN A 574 55.72 10.24 40.59
C ASN A 574 56.62 9.17 39.95
N LEU A 575 57.81 9.62 39.48
CA LEU A 575 58.90 8.97 38.71
C LEU A 575 58.90 9.42 37.22
N ILE A 576 59.37 10.65 36.85
CA ILE A 576 60.76 11.19 36.74
C ILE A 576 61.61 10.47 35.67
N PRO A 577 62.46 11.13 34.85
CA PRO A 577 62.89 12.55 34.88
C PRO A 577 62.42 13.43 33.72
#